data_AF-A0A497RN33-F1
#
_entry.id   AF-A0A497RN33-F1
#
_cell.length_a   1.000
_cell.length_b   1.000
_cell.length_c   1.000
_cell.angle_alpha   90.00
_cell.angle_beta   90.00
_cell.angle_gamma   90.00
#
_symmetry.space_group_name_H-M   'P 1'
#
loop_
_entity.id
_entity.type
_entity.pdbx_description
1 polymer ?
#
loop_
_entity_poly.entity_id
_entity_poly.type
_entity_poly.pdbx_seq_one_letter_code
_entity_poly.pdbx_strand_id
1 'polypeptide(L)' 'MLECIREGKKGVLIDIRVIPNSKKEGLGYDKFGKRLRLRISSPATDGRANKQLI' A
#
# COMPACT_ATOMS: atom_id res chain seq x y z
N MET A 1 -0.31 14.41 10.94
CA MET A 1 -0.25 12.94 10.75
C MET A 1 -0.99 12.60 9.47
N LEU A 2 -0.48 11.72 8.61
CA LEU A 2 -1.17 11.34 7.37
C LEU A 2 -2.47 10.61 7.72
N GLU A 3 -3.57 10.95 7.07
CA GLU A 3 -4.91 10.42 7.38
C GLU A 3 -5.03 8.91 7.14
N CYS A 4 -4.12 8.33 6.36
CA CYS A 4 -4.04 6.90 6.11
C CYS A 4 -3.42 6.09 7.25
N ILE A 5 -2.95 6.73 8.34
CA ILE A 5 -2.32 6.07 9.48
C ILE A 5 -3.23 6.22 10.69
N ARG A 6 -3.66 5.09 11.27
CA ARG A 6 -4.49 5.04 12.47
C ARG A 6 -3.78 4.22 13.54
N GLU A 7 -3.47 4.85 14.66
CA GLU A 7 -2.92 4.17 15.83
C GLU A 7 -4.05 3.47 16.61
N GLY A 8 -3.79 2.24 17.04
CA GLY A 8 -4.70 1.46 17.86
C GLY A 8 -3.94 0.80 19.02
N LYS A 9 -4.67 0.24 19.98
CA LYS A 9 -4.11 -0.35 21.20
C LYS A 9 -3.12 -1.50 20.96
N LYS A 10 -3.15 -2.11 19.78
CA LYS A 10 -2.34 -3.29 19.40
C LYS A 10 -1.37 -3.03 18.24
N GLY A 11 -1.19 -1.76 17.84
CA GLY A 11 -0.33 -1.40 16.72
C GLY A 11 -0.96 -0.35 15.81
N VAL A 12 -0.45 -0.26 14.59
CA VAL A 12 -0.82 0.78 13.63
C VAL A 12 -1.52 0.16 12.42
N LEU A 13 -2.67 0.71 12.06
CA LEU A 13 -3.39 0.40 10.84
C LEU A 13 -3.01 1.42 9.77
N ILE A 14 -2.58 0.94 8.60
CA ILE A 14 -2.20 1.78 7.47
C ILE A 14 -3.11 1.46 6.28
N ASP A 15 -3.85 2.45 5.81
CA ASP A 15 -4.68 2.33 4.62
C ASP A 15 -3.83 2.48 3.36
N ILE A 16 -3.64 1.37 2.66
CA ILE A 16 -2.81 1.28 1.46
C ILE A 16 -3.64 1.03 0.21
N ARG A 17 -3.10 1.45 -0.94
CA ARG A 17 -3.56 1.06 -2.27
C ARG A 17 -2.40 0.43 -3.02
N VAL A 18 -2.54 -0.86 -3.31
CA VAL A 18 -1.53 -1.62 -4.05
C VAL A 18 -1.73 -1.41 -5.56
N ILE A 19 -0.63 -1.09 -6.26
CA ILE A 19 -0.54 -0.93 -7.71
C ILE A 19 0.42 -2.02 -8.23
N PRO A 20 -0.13 -3.18 -8.64
CA PRO A 20 0.64 -4.32 -9.13
C PRO A 20 1.25 -4.06 -10.51
N ASN A 21 2.14 -4.93 -10.97
CA ASN A 21 2.77 -4.89 -12.30
C ASN A 21 3.47 -3.54 -12.61
N SER A 22 3.98 -2.86 -11.59
CA SER A 22 4.67 -1.59 -11.79
C SER A 22 6.08 -1.83 -12.32
N LYS A 23 6.45 -1.12 -13.39
CA LYS A 23 7.82 -1.17 -13.95
C LYS A 23 8.89 -0.70 -12.97
N LYS A 24 8.52 0.15 -12.01
CA LYS A 24 9.37 0.63 -10.93
C LYS A 24 8.58 0.58 -9.63
N GLU A 25 9.20 0.04 -8.60
CA GLU A 25 8.63 0.03 -7.25
C GLU A 25 8.69 1.43 -6.64
N GLY A 26 7.78 1.72 -5.71
CA GLY A 26 7.79 3.00 -5.04
C GLY A 26 6.58 3.29 -4.17
N LEU A 27 6.74 4.33 -3.36
CA LEU A 27 5.75 4.83 -2.42
C LEU A 27 5.25 6.20 -2.86
N GLY A 28 3.97 6.45 -2.71
CA GLY A 28 3.37 7.77 -2.92
C GLY A 28 2.13 7.96 -2.06
N TYR A 29 1.74 9.20 -1.79
CA TYR A 29 0.52 9.49 -1.06
C TYR A 29 -0.57 9.98 -2.01
N ASP A 30 -1.74 9.33 -1.94
CA ASP A 30 -2.94 9.80 -2.61
C ASP A 30 -3.63 10.86 -1.74
N LYS A 31 -3.45 12.14 -2.08
CA LYS A 31 -4.07 13.24 -1.31
C LYS A 31 -5.60 13.20 -1.36
N PHE A 32 -6.18 12.75 -2.47
CA PHE A 32 -7.64 12.69 -2.63
C PHE A 32 -8.21 11.43 -1.99
N GLY A 33 -7.57 10.29 -2.27
CA GLY A 33 -7.99 8.99 -1.73
C GLY A 33 -7.58 8.76 -0.28
N LYS A 34 -6.77 9.66 0.30
CA LYS A 34 -6.22 9.58 1.67
C LYS A 34 -5.57 8.22 1.97
N ARG A 35 -4.79 7.71 1.02
CA ARG A 35 -4.19 6.35 1.05
C ARG A 35 -2.74 6.37 0.61
N LEU A 36 -1.94 5.46 1.17
CA LEU A 36 -0.57 5.23 0.73
C LEU A 36 -0.59 4.35 -0.52
N ARG A 37 -0.16 4.88 -1.67
CA ARG A 37 0.02 4.13 -2.92
C ARG A 37 1.34 3.37 -2.88
N LEU A 38 1.27 2.06 -3.06
CA LEU A 38 2.40 1.15 -3.16
C LEU A 38 2.47 0.59 -4.57
N ARG A 39 3.51 0.96 -5.30
CA ARG A 39 3.85 0.37 -6.59
C ARG A 39 4.77 -0.81 -6.34
N ILE A 40 4.36 -1.98 -6.81
CA ILE A 40 5.14 -3.22 -6.69
C ILE A 40 5.21 -3.91 -8.03
N SER A 41 6.34 -4.58 -8.26
CA SER A 41 6.62 -5.27 -9.53
C SER A 41 5.78 -6.55 -9.68
N SER A 42 5.45 -7.22 -8.57
CA SER A 42 4.65 -8.45 -8.60
C SER A 42 3.27 -8.26 -9.23
N PRO A 43 2.78 -9.28 -9.95
CA PRO A 43 1.44 -9.26 -10.52
C PRO A 43 0.35 -9.43 -9.47
N ALA A 44 -0.87 -9.00 -9.80
CA ALA A 44 -2.06 -9.22 -8.97
C ALA A 44 -2.62 -10.66 -9.03
N THR A 45 -1.94 -11.58 -9.71
CA THR A 45 -2.35 -12.99 -9.80
C THR A 45 -1.97 -13.76 -8.55
N ASP A 46 -2.85 -14.63 -8.09
CA ASP A 46 -2.63 -15.56 -6.96
C ASP A 46 -2.21 -14.88 -5.64
N GLY A 47 -2.59 -13.60 -5.48
CA GLY A 47 -2.19 -12.78 -4.33
C GLY A 47 -0.69 -12.50 -4.25
N ARG A 48 0.08 -12.69 -5.33
CA ARG A 48 1.54 -12.45 -5.36
C ARG A 48 1.91 -11.03 -4.94
N ALA A 49 1.19 -10.04 -5.47
CA ALA A 49 1.29 -8.64 -5.05
C ALA A 49 1.13 -8.45 -3.53
N ASN A 50 0.17 -9.14 -2.91
CA ASN A 50 -0.07 -9.02 -1.46
C ASN A 50 1.00 -9.77 -0.64
N LYS A 51 1.47 -10.92 -1.13
CA LYS A 51 2.55 -11.70 -0.50
C LYS A 51 3.90 -10.98 -0.54
N GLN A 52 4.16 -10.14 -1.55
CA GLN A 52 5.38 -9.33 -1.55
C GLN A 52 5.37 -8.25 -0.46
N LEU A 53 4.18 -7.84 0.00
CA LEU A 53 4.02 -6.75 0.97
C LEU A 53 4.19 -7.22 2.42
N ILE A 54 3.89 -8.49 2.73
CA ILE A 54 3.82 -9.07 4.09
C ILE A 54 4.94 -10.07 4.25
#